data_AF-A0A0Q8G4H0-F1
#
_entry.id   AF-A0A0Q8G4H0-F1
#
_cell.length_a   1.000
_cell.length_b   1.000
_cell.length_c   1.000
_cell.angle_alpha   90.00
_cell.angle_beta   90.00
_cell.angle_gamma   90.00
#
_symmetry.space_group_name_H-M   'P 1'
#
loop_
_entity.id
_entity.type
_entity.pdbx_description
1 polymer ?
#
loop_
_entity_poly.entity_id
_entity_poly.type
_entity_poly.pdbx_seq_one_letter_code
_entity_poly.pdbx_strand_id
1 'polypeptide(L)'
;MGGKMVGRSGKKCSFLVSASLAGTIAAGWAAIARADVVTSPPDGFAIAEPLGGLSLRRVYGSRPGQTCIYDRAPKGCALLAVSAEWSPRNLPIAVTLERRDTGFAIQFSTLLQNPKGLPACYTRQGLAGSGASSAARVWASLQSRFETWSKECDVVRALGGDRARSDFLSTGADMSRAYQVLRAARQLTPSEEGAGLDSFLPDRVTQPLLDAVVVACGGSPGSATLGSNDTIAWHFDRTVPYGPDGSRPFGVCVDEQIKYFPGYRRPD
;
A
#
# COMPACT_ATOMS: atom_id res chain seq x y z
N MET A 1 64.03 71.10 -10.70
CA MET A 1 64.24 71.55 -9.31
C MET A 1 63.00 71.16 -8.53
N GLY A 2 63.00 70.44 -7.42
CA GLY A 2 64.03 69.90 -6.56
C GLY A 2 63.33 69.40 -5.29
N GLY A 3 63.94 68.44 -4.61
CA GLY A 3 63.66 68.07 -3.21
C GLY A 3 62.48 67.12 -2.99
N LYS A 4 62.68 65.86 -2.55
CA LYS A 4 63.10 65.42 -1.18
C LYS A 4 62.03 65.81 -0.13
N MET A 5 61.63 64.98 0.82
CA MET A 5 61.99 63.63 1.24
C MET A 5 61.04 63.25 2.41
N VAL A 6 60.84 61.95 2.62
CA VAL A 6 60.74 61.27 3.95
C VAL A 6 59.48 61.57 4.79
N GLY A 7 58.75 60.59 5.30
CA GLY A 7 58.95 59.14 5.24
C GLY A 7 58.05 58.41 6.24
N ARG A 8 58.17 57.06 6.17
CA ARG A 8 57.94 56.01 7.21
C ARG A 8 56.60 56.05 7.95
N SER A 9 55.87 54.96 8.12
CA SER A 9 56.23 53.55 8.24
C SER A 9 54.91 52.80 8.02
N GLY A 10 54.83 51.81 7.12
CA GLY A 10 55.22 50.44 7.43
C GLY A 10 54.11 49.79 8.24
N LYS A 11 53.48 48.69 7.86
CA LYS A 11 53.63 47.62 6.89
C LYS A 11 52.25 46.94 6.92
N LYS A 12 51.75 46.18 5.97
CA LYS A 12 52.11 45.73 4.63
C LYS A 12 50.75 45.16 4.19
N CYS A 13 50.18 45.68 3.11
CA CYS A 13 50.32 45.03 1.82
C CYS A 13 49.57 43.69 1.81
N SER A 14 48.47 43.54 1.09
CA SER A 14 48.39 43.67 -0.39
C SER A 14 47.78 42.36 -0.89
N PHE A 15 47.21 42.23 -2.08
CA PHE A 15 46.78 43.09 -3.18
C PHE A 15 45.64 42.20 -3.77
N LEU A 16 44.40 42.67 -3.92
CA LEU A 16 43.90 43.52 -5.00
C LEU A 16 43.50 42.71 -6.26
N VAL A 17 42.52 43.30 -6.94
CA VAL A 17 42.09 43.14 -8.35
C VAL A 17 41.03 42.03 -8.54
N SER A 18 39.73 42.33 -8.44
CA SER A 18 38.86 43.20 -9.27
C SER A 18 38.58 42.68 -10.68
N ALA A 19 37.27 42.71 -10.97
CA ALA A 19 36.64 43.00 -12.27
C ALA A 19 36.39 41.83 -13.24
N SER A 20 35.12 41.39 -13.21
CA SER A 20 34.17 41.34 -14.34
C SER A 20 34.63 40.83 -15.71
N LEU A 21 33.94 39.82 -16.24
CA LEU A 21 33.13 39.96 -17.47
C LEU A 21 32.27 38.70 -17.72
N ALA A 22 31.13 38.93 -18.36
CA ALA A 22 30.19 37.94 -18.85
C ALA A 22 30.75 37.08 -20.00
N GLY A 23 30.20 35.86 -20.19
CA GLY A 23 30.36 35.11 -21.44
C GLY A 23 30.37 33.59 -21.30
N THR A 24 29.19 32.99 -21.40
CA THR A 24 28.86 31.64 -21.95
C THR A 24 30.00 30.66 -22.26
N ILE A 25 29.94 29.46 -21.65
CA ILE A 25 30.21 28.18 -22.33
C ILE A 25 29.20 27.13 -21.84
N ALA A 26 28.37 26.66 -22.77
CA ALA A 26 27.60 25.43 -22.63
C ALA A 26 28.51 24.22 -22.89
N ALA A 27 28.36 23.18 -22.07
CA ALA A 27 28.31 21.75 -22.44
C ALA A 27 28.99 20.83 -21.41
N GLY A 28 28.27 19.78 -21.03
CA GLY A 28 28.81 18.54 -20.49
C GLY A 28 28.95 18.52 -18.98
N TRP A 29 28.09 17.76 -18.29
CA TRP A 29 28.47 16.50 -17.63
C TRP A 29 27.23 15.90 -16.95
N ALA A 30 26.85 14.73 -17.47
CA ALA A 30 26.34 13.56 -16.78
C ALA A 30 25.32 13.71 -15.63
N ALA A 31 24.13 13.14 -15.89
CA ALA A 31 23.58 12.04 -15.07
C ALA A 31 23.95 12.07 -13.59
N ILE A 32 23.28 12.92 -12.82
CA ILE A 32 23.15 12.69 -11.39
C ILE A 32 21.94 11.78 -11.23
N ALA A 33 22.25 10.55 -10.86
CA ALA A 33 21.32 9.52 -10.45
C ALA A 33 20.21 10.14 -9.61
N ARG A 34 18.97 9.75 -9.95
CA ARG A 34 17.81 10.00 -9.11
C ARG A 34 18.12 9.41 -7.74
N ALA A 35 18.53 10.28 -6.82
CA ALA A 35 18.43 9.99 -5.42
C ALA A 35 16.95 9.69 -5.19
N ASP A 36 16.67 8.51 -4.63
CA ASP A 36 15.36 8.10 -4.16
C ASP A 36 14.89 9.12 -3.12
N VAL A 37 14.26 10.19 -3.59
CA VAL A 37 13.44 11.03 -2.75
C VAL A 37 12.19 10.20 -2.49
N VAL A 38 12.19 9.50 -1.37
CA VAL A 38 10.96 9.09 -0.71
C VAL A 38 10.23 10.39 -0.36
N THR A 39 9.42 10.88 -1.29
CA THR A 39 8.44 11.90 -1.00
C THR A 39 7.45 11.28 -0.02
N SER A 40 7.53 11.70 1.24
CA SER A 40 6.45 11.42 2.19
C SER A 40 5.13 11.75 1.51
N PRO A 41 4.10 10.88 1.59
CA PRO A 41 2.81 11.18 0.98
C PRO A 41 2.36 12.57 1.45
N PRO A 42 1.73 13.37 0.58
CA PRO A 42 1.33 14.73 0.92
C PRO A 42 0.50 14.70 2.20
N ASP A 43 0.78 15.60 3.15
CA ASP A 43 0.03 15.77 4.39
C ASP A 43 -1.46 15.72 4.09
N GLY A 44 -2.05 14.58 4.37
CA GLY A 44 -3.35 14.20 3.85
C GLY A 44 -4.01 13.19 4.77
N PHE A 45 -5.32 13.22 4.83
CA PHE A 45 -6.10 12.34 5.68
C PHE A 45 -7.09 11.53 4.86
N ALA A 46 -7.39 10.33 5.34
CA ALA A 46 -8.37 9.44 4.74
C ALA A 46 -9.68 9.48 5.55
N ILE A 47 -10.81 9.53 4.84
CA ILE A 47 -12.13 9.24 5.38
C ILE A 47 -12.56 7.89 4.80
N ALA A 48 -12.93 6.95 5.66
CA ALA A 48 -13.57 5.70 5.29
C ALA A 48 -15.07 5.77 5.63
N GLU A 49 -15.93 5.48 4.67
CA GLU A 49 -17.38 5.51 4.81
C GLU A 49 -17.97 4.15 4.41
N PRO A 50 -18.85 3.56 5.24
CA PRO A 50 -19.48 2.29 4.89
C PRO A 50 -20.45 2.47 3.71
N LEU A 51 -20.44 1.50 2.79
CA LEU A 51 -21.36 1.39 1.66
C LEU A 51 -21.80 -0.06 1.49
N GLY A 52 -22.76 -0.48 2.33
CA GLY A 52 -23.16 -1.88 2.39
C GLY A 52 -22.01 -2.77 2.85
N GLY A 53 -21.66 -3.78 2.06
CA GLY A 53 -20.51 -4.66 2.29
C GLY A 53 -19.16 -4.05 1.86
N LEU A 54 -19.14 -2.82 1.34
CA LEU A 54 -17.92 -2.12 0.93
C LEU A 54 -17.58 -0.98 1.90
N SER A 55 -16.31 -0.58 1.91
CA SER A 55 -15.83 0.67 2.48
C SER A 55 -15.41 1.61 1.35
N LEU A 56 -15.95 2.82 1.32
CA LEU A 56 -15.52 3.86 0.40
C LEU A 56 -14.47 4.72 1.09
N ARG A 57 -13.26 4.75 0.56
CA ARG A 57 -12.15 5.53 1.08
C ARG A 57 -11.90 6.75 0.21
N ARG A 58 -11.86 7.93 0.83
CA ARG A 58 -11.49 9.20 0.19
C ARG A 58 -10.26 9.76 0.85
N VAL A 59 -9.22 10.02 0.07
CA VAL A 59 -7.97 10.64 0.54
C VAL A 59 -7.98 12.09 0.13
N TYR A 60 -7.80 12.98 1.11
CA TYR A 60 -7.74 14.41 0.91
C TYR A 60 -6.35 14.93 1.25
N GLY A 61 -5.93 15.98 0.57
CA GLY A 61 -4.72 16.73 0.92
C GLY A 61 -4.90 18.21 0.68
N SER A 62 -3.91 18.98 1.11
CA SER A 62 -3.89 20.44 0.96
C SER A 62 -3.83 20.87 -0.49
N ARG A 63 -4.64 21.87 -0.87
CA ARG A 63 -4.45 22.60 -2.13
C ARG A 63 -3.16 23.44 -2.05
N PRO A 64 -2.50 23.72 -3.19
CA PRO A 64 -1.35 24.62 -3.20
C PRO A 64 -1.66 25.94 -2.49
N GLY A 65 -0.87 26.28 -1.47
CA GLY A 65 -1.03 27.50 -0.67
C GLY A 65 -2.18 27.51 0.34
N GLN A 66 -2.82 26.36 0.62
CA GLN A 66 -3.88 26.24 1.62
C GLN A 66 -3.55 25.14 2.64
N THR A 67 -4.14 25.22 3.84
CA THR A 67 -4.02 24.18 4.88
C THR A 67 -5.33 23.40 4.98
N CYS A 68 -5.23 22.07 4.98
CA CYS A 68 -6.36 21.16 5.07
C CYS A 68 -6.66 20.81 6.55
N ILE A 69 -7.87 21.12 7.06
CA ILE A 69 -8.26 20.90 8.48
C ILE A 69 -9.48 19.97 8.59
N TYR A 70 -9.37 18.89 9.34
CA TYR A 70 -10.23 17.68 9.32
C TYR A 70 -11.73 17.84 9.65
N ASP A 71 -12.19 18.96 10.21
CA ASP A 71 -13.37 18.92 11.11
C ASP A 71 -14.77 18.91 10.46
N ARG A 72 -14.87 18.86 9.12
CA ARG A 72 -16.05 18.52 8.27
C ARG A 72 -15.81 19.10 6.86
N ALA A 73 -15.51 18.24 5.89
CA ALA A 73 -15.26 18.53 4.45
C ALA A 73 -14.55 19.90 4.19
N PRO A 74 -13.21 19.96 4.14
CA PRO A 74 -12.58 21.21 4.50
C PRO A 74 -12.44 22.16 3.32
N LYS A 75 -12.80 23.42 3.54
CA LYS A 75 -12.15 24.54 2.83
C LYS A 75 -10.64 24.30 2.89
N GLY A 76 -9.95 24.40 1.77
CA GLY A 76 -8.50 24.14 1.73
C GLY A 76 -8.09 22.82 1.09
N CYS A 77 -8.98 21.84 0.98
CA CYS A 77 -8.59 20.49 0.55
C CYS A 77 -8.95 20.15 -0.89
N ALA A 78 -8.12 19.30 -1.49
CA ALA A 78 -8.37 18.61 -2.74
C ALA A 78 -8.59 17.12 -2.47
N LEU A 79 -9.52 16.51 -3.22
CA LEU A 79 -9.67 15.06 -3.23
C LEU A 79 -8.52 14.48 -4.08
N LEU A 80 -7.62 13.73 -3.45
CA LEU A 80 -6.45 13.16 -4.10
C LEU A 80 -6.75 11.78 -4.69
N ALA A 81 -7.44 10.93 -3.92
CA ALA A 81 -7.77 9.57 -4.32
C ALA A 81 -9.16 9.16 -3.82
N VAL A 82 -9.82 8.27 -4.56
CA VAL A 82 -11.03 7.59 -4.10
C VAL A 82 -11.00 6.12 -4.51
N SER A 83 -11.31 5.25 -3.56
CA SER A 83 -11.42 3.82 -3.77
C SER A 83 -12.62 3.24 -3.05
N ALA A 84 -13.12 2.13 -3.58
CA ALA A 84 -14.05 1.25 -2.90
C ALA A 84 -13.31 -0.05 -2.57
N GLU A 85 -13.40 -0.49 -1.33
CA GLU A 85 -12.71 -1.64 -0.81
C GLU A 85 -13.73 -2.64 -0.26
N TRP A 86 -13.57 -3.90 -0.64
CA TRP A 86 -14.24 -5.03 -0.02
C TRP A 86 -13.21 -5.83 0.77
N SER A 87 -13.46 -6.00 2.06
CA SER A 87 -12.70 -6.88 2.93
C SER A 87 -13.70 -7.70 3.76
N PRO A 88 -13.94 -8.98 3.43
CA PRO A 88 -14.89 -9.81 4.15
C PRO A 88 -14.45 -10.01 5.60
N ARG A 89 -15.42 -9.96 6.53
CA ARG A 89 -15.16 -10.22 7.94
C ARG A 89 -14.51 -11.60 8.12
N ASN A 90 -13.46 -11.66 8.94
CA ASN A 90 -12.74 -12.89 9.30
C ASN A 90 -11.99 -13.58 8.14
N LEU A 91 -11.83 -12.92 7.00
CA LEU A 91 -11.06 -13.43 5.88
C LEU A 91 -9.95 -12.42 5.52
N PRO A 92 -8.70 -12.86 5.37
CA PRO A 92 -7.57 -11.97 5.10
C PRO A 92 -7.47 -11.62 3.61
N ILE A 93 -8.54 -11.09 3.02
CA ILE A 93 -8.66 -10.73 1.60
C ILE A 93 -9.04 -9.27 1.50
N ALA A 94 -8.39 -8.52 0.62
CA ALA A 94 -8.77 -7.16 0.26
C ALA A 94 -8.96 -7.06 -1.26
N VAL A 95 -10.07 -6.48 -1.68
CA VAL A 95 -10.38 -6.18 -3.08
C VAL A 95 -10.68 -4.70 -3.22
N THR A 96 -9.88 -4.01 -4.01
CA THR A 96 -9.96 -2.56 -4.14
C THR A 96 -10.26 -2.19 -5.58
N LEU A 97 -11.29 -1.36 -5.77
CA LEU A 97 -11.57 -0.65 -7.01
C LEU A 97 -11.26 0.83 -6.80
N GLU A 98 -10.21 1.31 -7.43
CA GLU A 98 -9.74 2.68 -7.30
C GLU A 98 -10.03 3.48 -8.57
N ARG A 99 -10.49 4.72 -8.43
CA ARG A 99 -10.61 5.64 -9.57
C ARG A 99 -9.24 6.17 -9.97
N ARG A 100 -8.91 6.10 -11.26
CA ARG A 100 -7.68 6.65 -11.87
C ARG A 100 -8.05 7.55 -13.05
N ASP A 101 -7.25 8.54 -13.43
CA ASP A 101 -7.62 9.59 -14.42
C ASP A 101 -8.51 9.13 -15.59
N THR A 102 -8.09 8.13 -16.35
CA THR A 102 -8.79 7.62 -17.55
C THR A 102 -9.64 6.36 -17.31
N GLY A 103 -9.71 5.86 -16.08
CA GLY A 103 -10.45 4.64 -15.78
C GLY A 103 -10.42 4.22 -14.30
N PHE A 104 -10.09 2.96 -14.05
CA PHE A 104 -10.01 2.38 -12.71
C PHE A 104 -8.76 1.50 -12.58
N ALA A 105 -8.31 1.27 -11.36
CA ALA A 105 -7.41 0.18 -11.03
C ALA A 105 -8.16 -0.82 -10.15
N ILE A 106 -8.07 -2.09 -10.49
CA ILE A 106 -8.50 -3.19 -9.63
C ILE A 106 -7.27 -3.76 -8.95
N GLN A 107 -7.35 -3.99 -7.66
CA GLN A 107 -6.34 -4.69 -6.88
C GLN A 107 -6.98 -5.80 -6.07
N PHE A 108 -6.33 -6.97 -6.05
CA PHE A 108 -6.64 -8.08 -5.16
C PHE A 108 -5.39 -8.40 -4.36
N SER A 109 -5.52 -8.57 -3.05
CA SER A 109 -4.40 -8.93 -2.19
C SER A 109 -4.84 -9.75 -0.99
N THR A 110 -3.96 -10.63 -0.54
CA THR A 110 -4.08 -11.23 0.78
C THR A 110 -3.49 -10.29 1.83
N LEU A 111 -4.11 -10.25 3.01
CA LEU A 111 -3.54 -9.60 4.20
C LEU A 111 -2.51 -10.48 4.91
N LEU A 112 -2.43 -11.76 4.51
CA LEU A 112 -1.36 -12.67 4.91
C LEU A 112 -0.08 -12.37 4.13
N GLN A 113 1.05 -12.58 4.80
CA GLN A 113 2.38 -12.26 4.29
C GLN A 113 3.19 -13.52 3.98
N ASN A 114 4.05 -13.40 2.98
CA ASN A 114 5.09 -14.37 2.69
C ASN A 114 6.32 -14.19 3.62
N PRO A 115 7.33 -15.07 3.56
CA PRO A 115 8.53 -14.95 4.38
C PRO A 115 9.26 -13.61 4.28
N LYS A 116 9.07 -12.86 3.18
CA LYS A 116 9.70 -11.54 2.94
C LYS A 116 8.91 -10.35 3.49
N GLY A 117 7.79 -10.55 4.17
CA GLY A 117 6.97 -9.42 4.65
C GLY A 117 6.00 -8.85 3.62
N LEU A 118 5.97 -9.42 2.42
CA LEU A 118 5.09 -8.95 1.34
C LEU A 118 3.78 -9.73 1.34
N PRO A 119 2.67 -9.14 0.84
CA PRO A 119 1.43 -9.89 0.61
C PRO A 119 1.70 -11.21 -0.11
N ALA A 120 1.18 -12.31 0.43
CA ALA A 120 1.43 -13.65 -0.09
C ALA A 120 0.87 -13.85 -1.51
N CYS A 121 -0.29 -13.25 -1.79
CA CYS A 121 -0.80 -13.09 -3.14
C CYS A 121 -1.20 -11.64 -3.39
N TYR A 122 -0.83 -11.11 -4.56
CA TYR A 122 -1.18 -9.77 -4.99
C TYR A 122 -1.30 -9.73 -6.50
N THR A 123 -2.33 -9.05 -7.00
CA THR A 123 -2.41 -8.69 -8.42
C THR A 123 -3.11 -7.36 -8.58
N ARG A 124 -2.73 -6.62 -9.61
CA ARG A 124 -3.27 -5.31 -9.93
C ARG A 124 -3.43 -5.14 -11.43
N GLN A 125 -4.52 -4.52 -11.84
CA GLN A 125 -4.82 -4.31 -13.23
C GLN A 125 -5.52 -2.97 -13.45
N GLY A 126 -5.08 -2.22 -14.46
CA GLY A 126 -5.82 -1.07 -14.98
C GLY A 126 -7.02 -1.49 -15.82
N LEU A 127 -8.14 -0.77 -15.67
CA LEU A 127 -9.31 -0.81 -16.52
C LEU A 127 -9.51 0.57 -17.16
N ALA A 128 -9.47 0.64 -18.49
CA ALA A 128 -9.72 1.86 -19.25
C ALA A 128 -10.66 1.60 -20.44
N GLY A 129 -11.11 2.68 -21.09
CA GLY A 129 -11.92 2.60 -22.31
C GLY A 129 -13.20 1.79 -22.10
N SER A 130 -13.39 0.76 -22.92
CA SER A 130 -14.60 -0.08 -22.92
C SER A 130 -14.82 -0.82 -21.60
N GLY A 131 -13.77 -1.27 -20.92
CA GLY A 131 -13.85 -2.00 -19.64
C GLY A 131 -14.30 -1.11 -18.48
N ALA A 132 -14.08 0.20 -18.58
CA ALA A 132 -14.46 1.20 -17.58
C ALA A 132 -15.74 1.98 -17.94
N SER A 133 -16.48 1.57 -18.98
CA SER A 133 -17.57 2.38 -19.55
C SER A 133 -18.89 2.31 -18.77
N SER A 134 -19.11 1.25 -17.98
CA SER A 134 -20.32 1.09 -17.18
C SER A 134 -20.07 0.26 -15.92
N ALA A 135 -20.93 0.40 -14.92
CA ALA A 135 -20.90 -0.41 -13.69
C ALA A 135 -20.91 -1.91 -14.00
N ALA A 136 -21.77 -2.33 -14.94
CA ALA A 136 -21.88 -3.73 -15.34
C ALA A 136 -20.57 -4.30 -15.92
N ARG A 137 -19.84 -3.52 -16.72
CA ARG A 137 -18.56 -3.97 -17.30
C ARG A 137 -17.43 -3.99 -16.27
N VAL A 138 -17.38 -3.00 -15.39
CA VAL A 138 -16.42 -2.98 -14.27
C VAL A 138 -16.67 -4.17 -13.35
N TRP A 139 -17.94 -4.44 -13.01
CA TRP A 139 -18.33 -5.59 -12.21
C TRP A 139 -17.97 -6.92 -12.86
N ALA A 140 -18.29 -7.11 -14.15
CA ALA A 140 -17.93 -8.32 -14.88
C ALA A 140 -16.41 -8.54 -14.90
N SER A 141 -15.63 -7.46 -15.04
CA SER A 141 -14.17 -7.50 -14.98
C SER A 141 -13.67 -7.89 -13.59
N LEU A 142 -14.21 -7.27 -12.54
CA LEU A 142 -13.91 -7.60 -11.14
C LEU A 142 -14.20 -9.07 -10.84
N GLN A 143 -15.38 -9.58 -11.22
CA GLN A 143 -15.77 -10.97 -11.02
C GLN A 143 -14.82 -11.93 -11.72
N SER A 144 -14.58 -11.74 -13.03
CA SER A 144 -13.69 -12.62 -13.79
C SER A 144 -12.29 -12.65 -13.19
N ARG A 145 -11.77 -11.49 -12.76
CA ARG A 145 -10.43 -11.40 -12.17
C ARG A 145 -10.37 -12.01 -10.77
N PHE A 146 -11.40 -11.81 -9.95
CA PHE A 146 -11.49 -12.46 -8.65
C PHE A 146 -11.50 -13.98 -8.80
N GLU A 147 -12.26 -14.51 -9.76
CA GLU A 147 -12.33 -15.95 -10.03
C GLU A 147 -11.00 -16.53 -10.50
N THR A 148 -10.27 -15.82 -11.36
CA THR A 148 -8.92 -16.25 -11.77
C THR A 148 -7.93 -16.18 -10.61
N TRP A 149 -7.85 -15.03 -9.94
CA TRP A 149 -6.92 -14.80 -8.82
C TRP A 149 -7.13 -15.78 -7.67
N SER A 150 -8.39 -16.05 -7.29
CA SER A 150 -8.71 -16.99 -6.20
C SER A 150 -8.32 -18.44 -6.51
N LYS A 151 -8.26 -18.83 -7.79
CA LYS A 151 -7.79 -20.16 -8.23
C LYS A 151 -6.28 -20.25 -8.32
N GLU A 152 -5.62 -19.17 -8.70
CA GLU A 152 -4.15 -19.11 -8.84
C GLU A 152 -3.45 -18.89 -7.50
N CYS A 153 -4.15 -18.33 -6.50
CA CYS A 153 -3.60 -18.07 -5.18
C CYS A 153 -3.83 -19.24 -4.20
N ASP A 154 -2.77 -19.96 -3.88
CA ASP A 154 -2.79 -21.10 -2.97
C ASP A 154 -3.32 -20.75 -1.57
N VAL A 155 -3.00 -19.54 -1.09
CA VAL A 155 -3.50 -19.02 0.19
C VAL A 155 -5.03 -18.90 0.18
N VAL A 156 -5.60 -18.36 -0.90
CA VAL A 156 -7.06 -18.22 -1.05
C VAL A 156 -7.73 -19.59 -1.21
N ARG A 157 -7.07 -20.54 -1.88
CA ARG A 157 -7.55 -21.93 -1.94
C ARG A 157 -7.58 -22.57 -0.56
N ALA A 158 -6.54 -22.38 0.25
CA ALA A 158 -6.47 -22.89 1.62
C ALA A 158 -7.55 -22.29 2.56
N LEU A 159 -7.97 -21.04 2.32
CA LEU A 159 -9.05 -20.38 3.07
C LEU A 159 -10.46 -20.94 2.80
N GLY A 160 -10.63 -21.81 1.80
CA GLY A 160 -11.95 -22.24 1.32
C GLY A 160 -12.54 -21.20 0.37
N GLY A 161 -11.93 -21.05 -0.81
CA GLY A 161 -12.22 -20.02 -1.81
C GLY A 161 -13.70 -19.86 -2.20
N ASP A 162 -14.53 -20.91 -2.07
CA ASP A 162 -15.97 -20.83 -2.36
C ASP A 162 -16.72 -19.85 -1.46
N ARG A 163 -16.35 -19.77 -0.17
CA ARG A 163 -16.99 -18.83 0.76
C ARG A 163 -16.61 -17.39 0.41
N ALA A 164 -15.32 -17.14 0.18
CA ALA A 164 -14.84 -15.83 -0.24
C ALA A 164 -15.51 -15.38 -1.55
N ARG A 165 -15.70 -16.31 -2.49
CA ARG A 165 -16.42 -16.06 -3.75
C ARG A 165 -17.89 -15.72 -3.52
N SER A 166 -18.61 -16.50 -2.72
CA SER A 166 -20.02 -16.25 -2.41
C SER A 166 -20.20 -14.87 -1.78
N ASP A 167 -19.38 -14.56 -0.77
CA ASP A 167 -19.43 -13.27 -0.06
C ASP A 167 -19.08 -12.12 -1.02
N PHE A 168 -18.08 -12.28 -1.90
CA PHE A 168 -17.73 -11.28 -2.89
C PHE A 168 -18.87 -11.01 -3.87
N LEU A 169 -19.47 -12.06 -4.45
CA LEU A 169 -20.55 -11.95 -5.43
C LEU A 169 -21.78 -11.24 -4.86
N SER A 170 -22.01 -11.37 -3.55
CA SER A 170 -23.10 -10.65 -2.86
C SER A 170 -22.96 -9.12 -2.91
N THR A 171 -21.76 -8.60 -3.18
CA THR A 171 -21.46 -7.15 -3.20
C THR A 171 -21.76 -6.46 -4.53
N GLY A 172 -22.28 -7.16 -5.55
CA GLY A 172 -22.45 -6.59 -6.89
C GLY A 172 -23.33 -5.32 -6.94
N ALA A 173 -24.38 -5.27 -6.11
CA ALA A 173 -25.21 -4.07 -5.98
C ALA A 173 -24.44 -2.90 -5.34
N ASP A 174 -23.60 -3.19 -4.35
CA ASP A 174 -22.80 -2.20 -3.63
C ASP A 174 -21.69 -1.67 -4.53
N MET A 175 -21.05 -2.54 -5.31
CA MET A 175 -20.04 -2.16 -6.29
C MET A 175 -20.62 -1.28 -7.40
N SER A 176 -21.88 -1.53 -7.79
CA SER A 176 -22.59 -0.66 -8.73
C SER A 176 -22.84 0.74 -8.16
N ARG A 177 -23.18 0.85 -6.86
CA ARG A 177 -23.29 2.15 -6.17
C ARG A 177 -21.92 2.83 -6.04
N ALA A 178 -20.90 2.08 -5.65
CA ALA A 178 -19.53 2.56 -5.53
C ALA A 178 -19.02 3.12 -6.86
N TYR A 179 -19.25 2.41 -7.98
CA TYR A 179 -18.88 2.85 -9.32
C TYR A 179 -19.38 4.26 -9.62
N GLN A 180 -20.63 4.59 -9.28
CA GLN A 180 -21.19 5.92 -9.53
C GLN A 180 -20.44 7.00 -8.75
N VAL A 181 -20.13 6.74 -7.48
CA VAL A 181 -19.38 7.65 -6.63
C VAL A 181 -17.95 7.84 -7.15
N LEU A 182 -17.28 6.74 -7.49
CA LEU A 182 -15.93 6.74 -8.03
C LEU A 182 -15.86 7.49 -9.37
N ARG A 183 -16.83 7.29 -10.26
CA ARG A 183 -16.89 7.94 -11.58
C ARG A 183 -17.11 9.45 -11.46
N ALA A 184 -17.86 9.89 -10.45
CA ALA A 184 -18.13 11.30 -10.20
C ALA A 184 -16.92 12.05 -9.63
N ALA A 185 -15.90 11.35 -9.10
CA ALA A 185 -14.69 11.98 -8.58
C ALA A 185 -13.86 12.63 -9.69
N ARG A 186 -13.47 13.89 -9.46
CA ARG A 186 -12.69 14.74 -10.37
C ARG A 186 -11.46 15.27 -9.65
N GLN A 187 -10.49 15.77 -10.43
CA GLN A 187 -9.26 16.39 -9.91
C GLN A 187 -8.42 15.44 -9.05
N LEU A 188 -8.44 14.15 -9.41
CA LEU A 188 -7.59 13.17 -8.77
C LEU A 188 -6.16 13.47 -9.17
N THR A 189 -5.31 13.60 -8.17
CA THR A 189 -3.86 13.64 -8.38
C THR A 189 -3.42 12.18 -8.46
N PRO A 190 -2.41 11.82 -9.26
CA PRO A 190 -1.92 10.44 -9.26
C PRO A 190 -1.58 10.04 -7.82
N SER A 191 -2.40 9.18 -7.21
CA SER A 191 -2.07 8.65 -5.89
C SER A 191 -0.86 7.77 -6.08
N GLU A 192 0.17 8.03 -5.29
CA GLU A 192 1.20 7.03 -5.04
C GLU A 192 0.53 5.77 -4.48
N GLU A 193 1.08 4.65 -4.93
CA GLU A 193 0.54 3.31 -4.72
C GLU A 193 0.59 2.94 -3.23
N GLY A 194 -0.47 2.31 -2.70
CA GLY A 194 -0.35 1.54 -1.45
C GLY A 194 -1.16 1.99 -0.23
N ALA A 195 -2.15 2.88 -0.37
CA ALA A 195 -3.00 3.24 0.78
C ALA A 195 -4.20 2.30 0.93
N GLY A 196 -4.00 1.13 1.53
CA GLY A 196 -5.09 0.29 1.99
C GLY A 196 -4.72 -1.18 2.19
N LEU A 197 -4.18 -1.49 3.35
CA LEU A 197 -4.32 -2.81 3.97
C LEU A 197 -4.49 -2.54 5.46
N ASP A 198 -5.74 -2.39 5.90
CA ASP A 198 -6.03 -2.42 7.33
C ASP A 198 -5.49 -3.74 7.90
N SER A 199 -4.96 -3.68 9.13
CA SER A 199 -4.49 -4.88 9.82
C SER A 199 -5.61 -5.90 9.95
N PHE A 200 -5.43 -7.10 9.41
CA PHE A 200 -6.37 -8.20 9.56
C PHE A 200 -6.29 -8.78 10.96
N LEU A 201 -7.41 -8.78 11.68
CA LEU A 201 -7.59 -9.52 12.92
C LEU A 201 -8.92 -10.28 12.86
N PRO A 202 -8.92 -11.62 12.92
CA PRO A 202 -10.14 -12.40 12.91
C PRO A 202 -10.82 -12.39 14.29
N ASP A 203 -12.15 -12.31 14.30
CA ASP A 203 -12.99 -12.51 15.48
C ASP A 203 -12.89 -13.97 15.99
N ARG A 204 -12.63 -14.92 15.07
CA ARG A 204 -12.50 -16.36 15.37
C ARG A 204 -11.47 -17.03 14.46
N VAL A 205 -10.74 -18.00 15.00
CA VAL A 205 -9.79 -18.82 14.23
C VAL A 205 -10.48 -20.05 13.70
N THR A 206 -10.11 -20.46 12.49
CA THR A 206 -10.58 -21.70 11.87
C THR A 206 -9.38 -22.44 11.31
N GLN A 207 -9.46 -23.77 11.17
CA GLN A 207 -8.36 -24.54 10.57
C GLN A 207 -7.99 -24.04 9.15
N PRO A 208 -8.94 -23.73 8.24
CA PRO A 208 -8.61 -23.14 6.94
C PRO A 208 -7.82 -21.82 7.02
N LEU A 209 -8.08 -21.00 8.04
CA LEU A 209 -7.31 -19.78 8.26
C LEU A 209 -5.86 -20.08 8.68
N LEU A 210 -5.66 -21.04 9.58
CA LEU A 210 -4.32 -21.48 9.98
C LEU A 210 -3.56 -22.10 8.81
N ASP A 211 -4.22 -22.96 8.03
CA ASP A 211 -3.64 -23.56 6.84
C ASP A 211 -3.24 -22.49 5.82
N ALA A 212 -4.05 -21.45 5.64
CA ALA A 212 -3.72 -20.33 4.77
C ALA A 212 -2.49 -19.53 5.26
N VAL A 213 -2.33 -19.32 6.57
CA VAL A 213 -1.11 -18.70 7.13
C VAL A 213 0.11 -19.58 6.86
N VAL A 214 -0.02 -20.89 7.10
CA VAL A 214 1.06 -21.85 6.87
C VAL A 214 1.47 -21.86 5.39
N VAL A 215 0.50 -21.91 4.48
CA VAL A 215 0.72 -21.85 3.02
C VAL A 215 1.36 -20.52 2.61
N ALA A 216 0.91 -19.40 3.18
CA ALA A 216 1.51 -18.08 2.92
C ALA A 216 3.00 -18.06 3.27
N CYS A 217 3.40 -18.75 4.32
CA CYS A 217 4.79 -18.92 4.73
C CYS A 217 5.57 -20.02 3.99
N GLY A 218 4.97 -20.67 2.99
CA GLY A 218 5.60 -21.73 2.20
C GLY A 218 5.57 -23.12 2.84
N GLY A 219 4.73 -23.32 3.86
CA GLY A 219 4.54 -24.61 4.52
C GLY A 219 3.39 -25.43 3.91
N SER A 220 3.25 -26.67 4.41
CA SER A 220 2.14 -27.55 4.06
C SER A 220 0.97 -27.39 5.05
N PRO A 221 -0.31 -27.40 4.60
CA PRO A 221 -1.48 -27.38 5.48
C PRO A 221 -1.39 -28.41 6.61
N GLY A 222 -1.94 -28.07 7.78
CA GLY A 222 -1.94 -28.91 8.97
C GLY A 222 -0.71 -28.77 9.89
N SER A 223 0.31 -27.98 9.54
CA SER A 223 1.46 -27.74 10.45
C SER A 223 1.09 -26.89 11.67
N ALA A 224 0.13 -25.98 11.54
CA ALA A 224 -0.49 -25.25 12.65
C ALA A 224 -1.91 -25.76 12.81
N THR A 225 -2.29 -26.22 14.00
CA THR A 225 -3.58 -26.88 14.21
C THR A 225 -4.43 -26.17 15.24
N LEU A 226 -5.74 -26.14 15.03
CA LEU A 226 -6.70 -25.68 16.01
C LEU A 226 -7.08 -26.85 16.91
N GLY A 227 -6.74 -26.75 18.19
CA GLY A 227 -7.11 -27.71 19.22
C GLY A 227 -8.58 -27.64 19.59
N SER A 228 -9.05 -28.61 20.39
CA SER A 228 -10.45 -28.76 20.79
C SER A 228 -11.04 -27.62 21.63
N ASN A 229 -10.18 -26.77 22.22
CA ASN A 229 -10.58 -25.61 23.03
C ASN A 229 -10.29 -24.28 22.33
N ASP A 230 -10.34 -24.26 20.99
CA ASP A 230 -9.95 -23.12 20.15
C ASP A 230 -8.51 -22.63 20.38
N THR A 231 -7.68 -23.45 21.02
CA THR A 231 -6.26 -23.15 21.24
C THR A 231 -5.45 -23.47 20.00
N ILE A 232 -4.59 -22.56 19.58
CA ILE A 232 -3.70 -22.82 18.45
C ILE A 232 -2.52 -23.64 18.95
N ALA A 233 -2.40 -24.87 18.45
CA ALA A 233 -1.23 -25.72 18.63
C ALA A 233 -0.20 -25.39 17.54
N TRP A 234 0.84 -24.66 17.94
CA TRP A 234 1.92 -24.21 17.07
C TRP A 234 3.25 -24.26 17.80
N HIS A 235 4.23 -24.94 17.21
CA HIS A 235 5.61 -25.01 17.71
C HIS A 235 6.58 -24.92 16.55
N PHE A 236 7.70 -24.25 16.76
CA PHE A 236 8.75 -24.11 15.76
C PHE A 236 10.11 -23.89 16.42
N ASP A 237 11.17 -24.24 15.70
CA ASP A 237 12.53 -23.97 16.12
C ASP A 237 12.89 -22.51 15.86
N ARG A 238 13.07 -21.74 16.93
CA ARG A 238 13.48 -20.32 16.90
C ARG A 238 14.96 -20.13 16.56
N THR A 239 15.76 -21.20 16.54
CA THR A 239 17.20 -21.13 16.27
C THR A 239 17.52 -21.15 14.78
N VAL A 240 16.53 -21.44 13.93
CA VAL A 240 16.70 -21.39 12.47
C VAL A 240 17.04 -19.95 12.06
N PRO A 241 18.18 -19.71 11.40
CA PRO A 241 18.59 -18.36 11.02
C PRO A 241 17.70 -17.82 9.90
N TYR A 242 17.58 -16.49 9.85
CA TYR A 242 16.95 -15.78 8.74
C TYR A 242 17.71 -16.05 7.44
N GLY A 243 17.00 -15.98 6.31
CA GLY A 243 17.62 -16.08 4.99
C GLY A 243 18.57 -14.92 4.71
N PRO A 244 19.51 -15.07 3.76
CA PRO A 244 20.49 -14.04 3.42
C PRO A 244 19.87 -12.73 2.91
N ASP A 245 18.61 -12.77 2.47
CA ASP A 245 17.81 -11.61 2.04
C ASP A 245 16.92 -11.04 3.15
N GLY A 246 17.09 -11.48 4.40
CA GLY A 246 16.26 -11.09 5.54
C GLY A 246 14.92 -11.84 5.61
N SER A 247 14.70 -12.86 4.77
CA SER A 247 13.49 -13.67 4.84
C SER A 247 13.35 -14.40 6.19
N ARG A 248 12.13 -14.37 6.72
CA ARG A 248 11.76 -15.01 7.98
C ARG A 248 11.81 -16.54 7.82
N PRO A 249 12.39 -17.28 8.77
CA PRO A 249 12.22 -18.72 8.84
C PRO A 249 10.74 -19.10 8.85
N PHE A 250 10.37 -20.25 8.28
CA PHE A 250 8.97 -20.73 8.24
C PHE A 250 8.27 -20.60 9.59
N GLY A 251 8.94 -21.06 10.65
CA GLY A 251 8.46 -20.99 12.03
C GLY A 251 8.10 -19.58 12.49
N VAL A 252 9.02 -18.65 12.27
CA VAL A 252 8.87 -17.23 12.63
C VAL A 252 7.78 -16.56 11.79
N CYS A 253 7.74 -16.85 10.49
CA CYS A 253 6.75 -16.28 9.57
C CYS A 253 5.31 -16.59 10.00
N VAL A 254 5.04 -17.83 10.40
CA VAL A 254 3.71 -18.23 10.88
C VAL A 254 3.43 -17.60 12.24
N ASP A 255 4.38 -17.68 13.17
CA ASP A 255 4.25 -17.12 14.53
C ASP A 255 3.89 -15.64 14.53
N GLU A 256 4.58 -14.84 13.70
CA GLU A 256 4.32 -13.41 13.60
C GLU A 256 2.91 -13.06 13.09
N GLN A 257 2.29 -13.95 12.31
CA GLN A 257 0.95 -13.74 11.76
C GLN A 257 -0.14 -14.24 12.71
N ILE A 258 0.09 -15.32 13.46
CA ILE A 258 -0.92 -15.90 14.37
C ILE A 258 -0.85 -15.38 15.80
N LYS A 259 0.23 -14.70 16.22
CA LYS A 259 0.43 -14.27 17.61
C LYS A 259 -0.65 -13.35 18.17
N TYR A 260 -1.42 -12.69 17.29
CA TYR A 260 -2.54 -11.83 17.65
C TYR A 260 -3.90 -12.51 17.47
N PHE A 261 -3.94 -13.74 16.98
CA PHE A 261 -5.17 -14.48 16.79
C PHE A 261 -5.71 -14.97 18.14
N PRO A 262 -7.05 -14.97 18.32
CA PRO A 262 -7.65 -15.53 19.52
C PRO A 262 -7.26 -17.00 19.68
N GLY A 263 -6.94 -17.40 20.91
CA GLY A 263 -6.53 -18.77 21.22
C GLY A 263 -5.05 -19.08 20.99
N TYR A 264 -4.26 -18.14 20.46
CA TYR A 264 -2.80 -18.29 20.40
C TYR A 264 -2.21 -18.37 21.82
N ARG A 265 -1.34 -19.36 22.02
CA ARG A 265 -0.48 -19.45 23.20
C ARG A 265 0.95 -19.39 22.74
N ARG A 266 1.74 -18.52 23.37
CA ARG A 266 3.16 -18.43 23.06
C ARG A 266 3.78 -19.81 23.30
N PRO A 267 4.49 -20.40 22.32
CA PRO A 267 5.22 -21.63 22.56
C PRO A 267 6.32 -21.33 23.58
N ASP A 268 6.36 -22.19 24.60
CA ASP A 268 7.37 -22.20 25.68
C ASP A 268 8.79 -22.34 25.11
#